data_AF-A0A661HYF0-F1
#
_entry.id   AF-A0A661HYF0-F1
#
_cell.length_a   1.000
_cell.length_b   1.000
_cell.length_c   1.000
_cell.angle_alpha   90.00
_cell.angle_beta   90.00
_cell.angle_gamma   90.00
#
_symmetry.space_group_name_H-M   'P 1'
#
loop_
_entity.id
_entity.type
_entity.pdbx_description
1 polymer ?
#
loop_
_entity_poly.entity_id
_entity_poly.type
_entity_poly.pdbx_seq_one_letter_code
_entity_poly.pdbx_strand_id
1 'polypeptide(L)'
;MTLNKSLYRHIGSFIFSTFLITSLYAENISSKIIFGVDKNKTVVADNLSFVKNLFVKEIKAQELQSRCDLNFTLISYGDYRAIELSPITTLKNRQSIILLLKPHFLDLFVINNNADYKDRQIHKVYQPITIDSYPEQTTVAIELIKKLEDESIVDHILGMQSWLDKWHALIVILLLGGFFYYRRFSQFTKMKEQQKILSKEQDKMETKLKE
;
A
#
# COMPACT_ATOMS: atom_id res chain seq x y z
N MET A 1 32.71 -3.49 -29.29
CA MET A 1 32.46 -3.67 -27.84
C MET A 1 31.08 -4.32 -27.68
N THR A 2 31.02 -5.65 -27.63
CA THR A 2 29.78 -6.44 -27.59
C THR A 2 29.34 -6.60 -26.14
N LEU A 3 28.32 -5.83 -25.73
CA LEU A 3 27.71 -6.00 -24.40
C LEU A 3 27.09 -7.40 -24.27
N ASN A 4 27.50 -8.12 -23.24
CA ASN A 4 27.20 -9.52 -23.01
C ASN A 4 25.71 -9.72 -22.67
N LYS A 5 24.94 -10.29 -23.61
CA LYS A 5 23.49 -10.49 -23.49
C LYS A 5 23.07 -11.37 -22.30
N SER A 6 23.97 -12.20 -21.75
CA SER A 6 23.64 -13.01 -20.57
C SER A 6 23.48 -12.16 -19.31
N LEU A 7 24.24 -11.06 -19.19
CA LEU A 7 24.24 -10.19 -18.01
C LEU A 7 22.86 -9.53 -17.81
N TYR A 8 22.23 -9.07 -18.90
CA TYR A 8 20.90 -8.44 -18.86
C TYR A 8 19.77 -9.40 -18.44
N ARG A 9 19.91 -10.70 -18.73
CA ARG A 9 18.90 -11.70 -18.39
C ARG A 9 18.91 -12.01 -16.88
N HIS A 10 20.09 -11.97 -16.25
CA HIS A 10 20.23 -12.15 -14.81
C HIS A 10 19.77 -10.92 -14.01
N ILE A 11 20.08 -9.71 -14.49
CA ILE A 11 19.66 -8.45 -13.82
C ILE A 11 18.13 -8.34 -13.78
N GLY A 12 17.43 -8.64 -14.88
CA GLY A 12 15.97 -8.57 -14.92
C GLY A 12 15.28 -9.55 -13.98
N SER A 13 15.79 -10.79 -13.88
CA SER A 13 15.26 -11.80 -12.96
C SER A 13 15.48 -11.40 -11.50
N PHE A 14 16.62 -10.78 -11.20
CA PHE A 14 16.98 -10.35 -9.85
C PHE A 14 16.10 -9.18 -9.37
N ILE A 15 15.80 -8.21 -10.24
CA ILE A 15 14.92 -7.08 -9.91
C ILE A 15 13.48 -7.56 -9.66
N PHE A 16 13.00 -8.52 -10.44
CA PHE A 16 11.65 -9.07 -10.27
C PHE A 16 11.52 -9.90 -8.98
N SER A 17 12.51 -10.73 -8.67
CA SER A 17 12.51 -11.51 -7.43
C SER A 17 12.65 -10.62 -6.20
N THR A 18 13.51 -9.60 -6.24
CA THR A 18 13.63 -8.64 -5.15
C THR A 18 12.35 -7.83 -4.95
N PHE A 19 11.66 -7.43 -6.02
CA PHE A 19 10.35 -6.77 -5.91
C PHE A 19 9.30 -7.66 -5.24
N LEU A 20 9.17 -8.93 -5.68
CA LEU A 20 8.21 -9.88 -5.08
C LEU A 20 8.51 -10.16 -3.60
N ILE A 21 9.78 -10.33 -3.26
CA ILE A 21 10.22 -10.51 -1.88
C ILE A 21 9.87 -9.25 -1.06
N THR A 22 10.22 -8.06 -1.54
CA THR A 22 9.92 -6.81 -0.82
C THR A 22 8.42 -6.59 -0.63
N SER A 23 7.59 -6.90 -1.64
CA SER A 23 6.13 -6.83 -1.53
C SER A 23 5.56 -7.83 -0.51
N LEU A 24 6.08 -9.07 -0.47
CA LEU A 24 5.66 -10.07 0.52
C LEU A 24 6.02 -9.66 1.95
N TYR A 25 7.15 -8.96 2.15
CA TYR A 25 7.57 -8.50 3.47
C TYR A 25 6.94 -7.15 3.90
N ALA A 26 6.35 -6.39 2.98
CA ALA A 26 5.68 -5.13 3.30
C ALA A 26 4.36 -5.30 4.09
N GLU A 27 3.75 -6.49 4.05
CA GLU A 27 2.45 -6.75 4.70
C GLU A 27 2.52 -6.94 6.23
N ASN A 28 3.72 -7.11 6.82
CA ASN A 28 3.89 -7.41 8.25
C ASN A 28 4.39 -6.23 9.10
N ILE A 29 4.01 -5.01 8.75
CA ILE A 29 4.34 -3.84 9.57
C ILE A 29 3.36 -3.79 10.75
N SER A 30 3.84 -4.21 11.92
CA SER A 30 3.10 -4.01 13.17
C SER A 30 2.87 -2.52 13.38
N SER A 31 1.62 -2.14 13.54
CA SER A 31 1.20 -0.77 13.79
C SER A 31 0.38 -0.70 15.07
N LYS A 32 0.29 0.49 15.61
CA LYS A 32 -0.53 0.81 16.77
C LYS A 32 -1.35 2.06 16.49
N ILE A 33 -2.53 2.15 17.10
CA ILE A 33 -3.39 3.32 17.00
C ILE A 33 -3.45 4.01 18.35
N ILE A 34 -3.32 5.33 18.35
CA ILE A 34 -3.42 6.19 19.54
C ILE A 34 -4.65 7.09 19.37
N PHE A 35 -5.49 7.19 20.40
CA PHE A 35 -6.69 8.02 20.40
C PHE A 35 -7.13 8.41 21.82
N GLY A 36 -8.11 9.31 21.94
CA GLY A 36 -8.70 9.70 23.23
C GLY A 36 -7.71 10.43 24.14
N VAL A 37 -6.91 11.33 23.55
CA VAL A 37 -5.86 12.10 24.19
C VAL A 37 -6.46 13.19 25.07
N ASP A 38 -6.19 13.15 26.37
CA ASP A 38 -6.60 14.21 27.31
C ASP A 38 -5.57 14.37 28.43
N LYS A 39 -5.52 15.57 29.04
CA LYS A 39 -4.72 15.80 30.26
C LYS A 39 -5.37 15.16 31.49
N ASN A 40 -6.70 15.13 31.53
CA ASN A 40 -7.47 14.60 32.63
C ASN A 40 -7.53 13.07 32.59
N LYS A 41 -6.97 12.43 33.62
CA LYS A 41 -6.95 10.97 33.76
C LYS A 41 -8.35 10.34 33.76
N THR A 42 -9.35 11.01 34.34
CA THR A 42 -10.70 10.45 34.44
C THR A 42 -11.35 10.36 33.06
N VAL A 43 -11.22 11.42 32.25
CA VAL A 43 -11.74 11.45 30.88
C VAL A 43 -11.14 10.32 30.03
N VAL A 44 -9.83 10.10 30.12
CA VAL A 44 -9.18 9.01 29.37
C VAL A 44 -9.62 7.63 29.87
N ALA A 45 -9.85 7.47 31.18
CA ALA A 45 -10.35 6.22 31.76
C ALA A 45 -11.81 5.92 31.35
N ASP A 46 -12.65 6.95 31.27
CA ASP A 46 -14.03 6.86 30.80
C ASP A 46 -14.05 6.50 29.31
N ASN A 47 -13.23 7.16 28.49
CA ASN A 47 -13.05 6.84 27.07
C ASN A 47 -12.57 5.40 26.86
N LEU A 48 -11.61 4.92 27.67
CA LEU A 48 -11.14 3.54 27.61
C LEU A 48 -12.26 2.55 27.94
N SER A 49 -13.06 2.85 28.97
CA SER A 49 -14.19 2.02 29.37
C SER A 49 -15.26 1.99 28.30
N PHE A 50 -15.54 3.14 27.66
CA PHE A 50 -16.42 3.25 26.52
C PHE A 50 -15.95 2.36 25.35
N VAL A 51 -14.67 2.43 24.97
CA VAL A 51 -14.14 1.60 23.87
C VAL A 51 -14.16 0.12 24.22
N LYS A 52 -13.79 -0.28 25.44
CA LYS A 52 -13.91 -1.68 25.86
C LYS A 52 -15.35 -2.18 25.74
N ASN A 53 -16.32 -1.36 26.14
CA ASN A 53 -17.73 -1.68 25.98
C ASN A 53 -18.16 -1.74 24.50
N LEU A 54 -17.64 -0.88 23.64
CA LEU A 54 -17.88 -0.92 22.20
C LEU A 54 -17.42 -2.25 21.60
N PHE A 55 -16.21 -2.70 21.95
CA PHE A 55 -15.64 -3.98 21.51
C PHE A 55 -16.36 -5.21 22.08
N VAL A 56 -17.10 -5.05 23.17
CA VAL A 56 -17.96 -6.10 23.74
C VAL A 56 -19.36 -6.08 23.14
N LYS A 57 -19.89 -4.93 22.71
CA LYS A 57 -21.29 -4.82 22.24
C LYS A 57 -21.43 -5.00 20.73
N GLU A 58 -20.47 -4.54 19.95
CA GLU A 58 -20.58 -4.59 18.49
C GLU A 58 -19.94 -5.85 17.90
N ILE A 59 -20.72 -6.59 17.11
CA ILE A 59 -20.27 -7.83 16.46
C ILE A 59 -19.02 -7.59 15.61
N LYS A 60 -19.00 -6.53 14.78
CA LYS A 60 -17.85 -6.18 13.94
C LYS A 60 -16.59 -5.93 14.79
N ALA A 61 -16.73 -5.30 15.96
CA ALA A 61 -15.62 -5.03 16.86
C ALA A 61 -15.11 -6.28 17.58
N GLN A 62 -16.01 -7.17 18.02
CA GLN A 62 -15.66 -8.48 18.61
C GLN A 62 -14.89 -9.35 17.62
N GLU A 63 -15.29 -9.35 16.34
CA GLU A 63 -14.58 -10.11 15.32
C GLU A 63 -13.19 -9.55 15.06
N LEU A 64 -13.01 -8.23 15.11
CA LEU A 64 -11.69 -7.59 15.00
C LEU A 64 -10.80 -7.93 16.19
N GLN A 65 -11.36 -7.90 17.40
CA GLN A 65 -10.70 -8.30 18.65
C GLN A 65 -10.16 -9.73 18.55
N SER A 66 -11.03 -10.67 18.13
CA SER A 66 -10.69 -12.09 18.02
C SER A 66 -9.66 -12.38 16.94
N ARG A 67 -9.64 -11.59 15.86
CA ARG A 67 -8.71 -11.77 14.73
C ARG A 67 -7.31 -11.23 14.99
N CYS A 68 -7.17 -10.18 15.80
CA CYS A 68 -5.90 -9.46 15.94
C CYS A 68 -5.29 -9.52 17.33
N ASP A 69 -5.97 -10.14 18.31
CA ASP A 69 -5.55 -10.16 19.72
C ASP A 69 -5.22 -8.74 20.25
N LEU A 70 -6.16 -7.83 20.00
CA LEU A 70 -5.97 -6.41 20.30
C LEU A 70 -5.86 -6.16 21.80
N ASN A 71 -4.89 -5.36 22.22
CA ASN A 71 -4.73 -4.91 23.59
C ASN A 71 -4.91 -3.40 23.69
N PHE A 72 -5.61 -2.98 24.74
CA PHE A 72 -5.82 -1.57 25.07
C PHE A 72 -4.93 -1.20 26.25
N THR A 73 -3.97 -0.31 26.02
CA THR A 73 -3.06 0.19 27.05
C THR A 73 -3.20 1.70 27.22
N LEU A 74 -3.00 2.19 28.44
CA LEU A 74 -2.94 3.63 28.70
C LEU A 74 -1.48 4.07 28.64
N ILE A 75 -1.21 5.04 27.80
CA ILE A 75 0.12 5.62 27.63
C ILE A 75 0.09 7.08 28.06
N SER A 76 1.23 7.57 28.55
CA SER A 76 1.39 8.95 29.01
C SER A 76 2.51 9.63 28.20
N TYR A 77 2.23 10.83 27.72
CA TYR A 77 3.15 11.70 27.00
C TYR A 77 3.21 13.06 27.69
N GLY A 78 4.13 13.20 28.64
CA GLY A 78 4.18 14.38 29.51
C GLY A 78 2.90 14.49 30.34
N ASP A 79 2.20 15.63 30.22
CA ASP A 79 0.95 15.88 30.93
C ASP A 79 -0.28 15.22 30.27
N TYR A 80 -0.13 14.70 29.06
CA TYR A 80 -1.22 14.08 28.30
C TYR A 80 -1.23 12.57 28.49
N ARG A 81 -2.42 11.99 28.49
CA ARG A 81 -2.64 10.55 28.50
C ARG A 81 -3.45 10.17 27.28
N ALA A 82 -3.21 8.98 26.74
CA ALA A 82 -3.88 8.48 25.55
C ALA A 82 -4.13 6.98 25.66
N ILE A 83 -5.04 6.48 24.84
CA ILE A 83 -5.32 5.06 24.69
C ILE A 83 -4.52 4.55 23.50
N GLU A 84 -3.74 3.50 23.71
CA GLU A 84 -3.01 2.78 22.68
C GLU A 84 -3.69 1.43 22.41
N LEU A 85 -3.94 1.17 21.13
CA LEU A 85 -4.46 -0.09 20.61
C LEU A 85 -3.41 -0.78 19.75
N SER A 86 -2.97 -1.96 20.18
CA SER A 86 -1.90 -2.74 19.55
C SER A 86 -2.01 -4.23 19.89
N PRO A 87 -1.44 -5.15 19.09
CA PRO A 87 -0.82 -4.94 17.79
C PRO A 87 -1.83 -4.94 16.62
N ILE A 88 -1.53 -4.18 15.58
CA ILE A 88 -2.32 -4.17 14.33
C ILE A 88 -1.39 -4.52 13.17
N THR A 89 -1.51 -5.75 12.68
CA THR A 89 -0.55 -6.34 11.74
C THR A 89 -0.93 -6.12 10.27
N THR A 90 -2.22 -5.98 9.95
CA THR A 90 -2.67 -5.87 8.56
C THR A 90 -3.30 -4.51 8.27
N LEU A 91 -3.12 -4.03 7.03
CA LEU A 91 -3.74 -2.80 6.53
C LEU A 91 -5.27 -2.84 6.64
N LYS A 92 -5.86 -3.99 6.31
CA LYS A 92 -7.32 -4.20 6.38
C LYS A 92 -7.85 -4.01 7.79
N ASN A 93 -7.23 -4.67 8.78
CA ASN A 93 -7.65 -4.55 10.18
C ASN A 93 -7.47 -3.12 10.69
N ARG A 94 -6.37 -2.45 10.28
CA ARG A 94 -6.14 -1.04 10.57
C ARG A 94 -7.27 -0.14 10.07
N GLN A 95 -7.66 -0.28 8.81
CA GLN A 95 -8.74 0.51 8.23
C GLN A 95 -10.09 0.23 8.92
N SER A 96 -10.41 -1.03 9.20
CA SER A 96 -11.64 -1.40 9.91
C SER A 96 -11.69 -0.81 11.32
N ILE A 97 -10.58 -0.82 12.05
CA ILE A 97 -10.49 -0.20 13.38
C ILE A 97 -10.63 1.31 13.30
N ILE A 98 -10.01 1.97 12.31
CA ILE A 98 -10.16 3.42 12.10
C ILE A 98 -11.63 3.77 11.85
N LEU A 99 -12.30 3.04 10.95
CA LEU A 99 -13.71 3.29 10.64
C LEU A 99 -14.61 3.12 11.85
N LEU A 100 -14.31 2.13 12.71
CA LEU A 100 -15.05 1.88 13.95
C LEU A 100 -14.87 3.01 14.98
N LEU A 101 -13.64 3.51 15.14
CA LEU A 101 -13.30 4.47 16.21
C LEU A 101 -13.53 5.94 15.82
N LYS A 102 -13.39 6.28 14.54
CA LYS A 102 -13.45 7.67 14.04
C LYS A 102 -14.75 8.42 14.37
N PRO A 103 -15.94 7.81 14.43
CA PRO A 103 -17.15 8.49 14.88
C PRO A 103 -17.10 8.97 16.34
N HIS A 104 -16.26 8.34 17.18
CA HIS A 104 -16.17 8.64 18.62
C HIS A 104 -14.92 9.45 18.99
N PHE A 105 -13.86 9.36 18.18
CA PHE A 105 -12.57 10.00 18.43
C PHE A 105 -12.08 10.72 17.18
N LEU A 106 -12.03 12.05 17.24
CA LEU A 106 -11.48 12.87 16.17
C LEU A 106 -9.94 12.81 16.13
N ASP A 107 -9.34 12.49 17.26
CA ASP A 107 -7.90 12.52 17.55
C ASP A 107 -7.26 11.14 17.40
N LEU A 108 -7.53 10.46 16.28
CA LEU A 108 -7.02 9.13 16.00
C LEU A 108 -5.74 9.19 15.15
N PHE A 109 -4.66 8.60 15.67
CA PHE A 109 -3.34 8.57 15.04
C PHE A 109 -2.84 7.15 14.86
N VAL A 110 -2.30 6.84 13.68
CA VAL A 110 -1.63 5.56 13.39
C VAL A 110 -0.12 5.74 13.54
N ILE A 111 0.52 4.88 14.33
CA ILE A 111 1.97 4.77 14.40
C ILE A 111 2.39 3.41 13.88
N ASN A 112 3.22 3.39 12.84
CA ASN A 112 3.86 2.17 12.37
C ASN A 112 5.08 1.89 13.24
N ASN A 113 5.13 0.74 13.91
CA ASN A 113 6.32 0.29 14.63
C ASN A 113 7.35 -0.25 13.63
N ASN A 114 7.93 0.64 12.83
CA ASN A 114 9.14 0.32 12.08
C ASN A 114 10.32 0.48 13.04
N ALA A 115 10.71 -0.60 13.70
CA ALA A 115 11.88 -0.64 14.59
C ALA A 115 13.21 -0.31 13.86
N ASP A 116 13.21 -0.26 12.52
CA ASP A 116 14.39 0.03 11.69
C ASP A 116 14.57 1.49 11.27
N TYR A 117 13.70 2.42 11.69
CA TYR A 117 13.88 3.86 11.39
C TYR A 117 14.76 4.60 12.41
N LYS A 118 15.75 3.91 13.00
CA LYS A 118 16.69 4.54 13.94
C LYS A 118 17.75 5.44 13.31
N ASP A 119 17.89 5.50 11.98
CA ASP A 119 19.05 6.17 11.37
C ASP A 119 18.76 7.10 10.19
N ARG A 120 17.53 7.59 10.05
CA ARG A 120 17.25 8.70 9.13
C ARG A 120 16.60 9.83 9.90
N GLN A 121 17.32 10.93 9.98
CA GLN A 121 16.88 12.20 10.50
C GLN A 121 15.40 12.42 10.20
N ILE A 122 14.67 12.62 11.27
CA ILE A 122 13.24 12.88 11.31
C ILE A 122 12.97 14.15 10.49
N HIS A 123 12.80 14.01 9.17
CA HIS A 123 11.89 14.88 8.45
C HIS A 123 10.50 14.42 8.84
N LYS A 124 10.06 14.94 9.99
CA LYS A 124 8.65 15.06 10.36
C LYS A 124 7.96 15.81 9.21
N VAL A 125 7.56 15.09 8.17
CA VAL A 125 6.44 15.51 7.34
C VAL A 125 5.20 15.26 8.19
N TYR A 126 5.06 16.07 9.25
CA TYR A 126 3.75 16.41 9.76
C TYR A 126 3.11 17.17 8.60
N GLN A 127 2.23 16.50 7.86
CA GLN A 127 1.10 17.22 7.32
C GLN A 127 0.09 17.25 8.46
N PRO A 128 0.08 18.30 9.32
CA PRO A 128 -1.17 18.58 9.99
C PRO A 128 -2.16 18.77 8.85
N ILE A 129 -3.24 18.00 8.85
CA ILE A 129 -4.44 18.45 8.16
C ILE A 129 -4.85 19.68 8.97
N THR A 130 -4.34 20.85 8.59
CA THR A 130 -4.85 22.14 9.06
C THR A 130 -6.26 22.21 8.54
N ILE A 131 -7.20 21.74 9.35
CA ILE A 131 -8.58 22.19 9.27
C ILE A 131 -8.53 23.58 9.89
N ASP A 132 -8.13 24.55 9.06
CA ASP A 132 -8.23 25.95 9.41
C ASP A 132 -9.72 26.22 9.66
N SER A 133 -10.04 26.43 10.94
CA SER A 133 -11.16 27.21 11.44
C SER A 133 -12.38 27.27 10.51
N TYR A 134 -13.26 26.28 10.59
CA TYR A 134 -14.62 26.41 10.05
C TYR A 134 -15.60 26.71 11.19
N PRO A 135 -16.22 27.91 11.21
CA PRO A 135 -17.38 28.17 12.05
C PRO A 135 -18.59 27.46 11.43
N GLU A 136 -19.39 26.79 12.27
CA GLU A 136 -20.76 26.34 11.98
C GLU A 136 -21.07 25.88 10.54
N GLN A 137 -20.59 24.71 10.13
CA GLN A 137 -21.17 23.97 8.99
C GLN A 137 -21.31 22.49 9.30
N THR A 138 -22.11 22.18 10.32
CA THR A 138 -22.46 20.81 10.72
C THR A 138 -23.34 20.10 9.70
N THR A 139 -24.01 20.77 8.77
CA THR A 139 -24.92 20.08 7.83
C THR A 139 -24.20 19.48 6.62
N VAL A 140 -23.24 20.20 6.00
CA VAL A 140 -22.58 19.76 4.76
C VAL A 140 -21.53 18.69 5.02
N ALA A 141 -20.78 18.79 6.12
CA ALA A 141 -19.81 17.77 6.51
C ALA A 141 -20.50 16.46 6.94
N ILE A 142 -21.63 16.55 7.66
CA ILE A 142 -22.45 15.38 8.02
C ILE A 142 -23.10 14.77 6.79
N GLU A 143 -23.55 15.56 5.81
CA GLU A 143 -24.13 15.07 4.55
C GLU A 143 -23.09 14.44 3.62
N LEU A 144 -21.85 14.96 3.60
CA LEU A 144 -20.71 14.33 2.92
C LEU A 144 -20.29 13.04 3.61
N ILE A 145 -20.25 13.00 4.95
CA ILE A 145 -19.97 11.77 5.71
C ILE A 145 -21.09 10.75 5.50
N LYS A 146 -22.37 11.15 5.47
CA LYS A 146 -23.51 10.27 5.14
C LYS A 146 -23.46 9.73 3.71
N LYS A 147 -22.99 10.52 2.75
CA LYS A 147 -22.75 10.07 1.37
C LYS A 147 -21.52 9.16 1.24
N LEU A 148 -20.56 9.28 2.16
CA LEU A 148 -19.39 8.39 2.29
C LEU A 148 -19.70 7.11 3.10
N GLU A 149 -20.70 7.15 3.98
CA GLU A 149 -21.24 6.02 4.76
C GLU A 149 -22.24 5.16 3.97
N ASP A 150 -22.57 5.54 2.74
CA ASP A 150 -23.33 4.67 1.85
C ASP A 150 -22.49 3.41 1.63
N GLU A 151 -22.78 2.34 2.39
CA GLU A 151 -21.98 1.10 2.49
C GLU A 151 -21.64 0.56 1.09
N SER A 152 -22.48 0.84 0.10
CA SER A 152 -22.26 0.49 -1.31
C SER A 152 -21.00 1.11 -1.94
N ILE A 153 -20.64 2.35 -1.60
CA ILE A 153 -19.48 3.04 -2.19
C ILE A 153 -18.19 2.56 -1.55
N VAL A 154 -18.17 2.40 -0.22
CA VAL A 154 -17.01 1.88 0.52
C VAL A 154 -16.76 0.42 0.14
N ASP A 155 -17.80 -0.40 0.03
CA ASP A 155 -17.68 -1.78 -0.43
C ASP A 155 -17.27 -1.85 -1.91
N HIS A 156 -17.72 -0.92 -2.76
CA HIS A 156 -17.23 -0.82 -4.14
C HIS A 156 -15.76 -0.46 -4.21
N ILE A 157 -15.29 0.49 -3.40
CA ILE A 157 -13.88 0.91 -3.38
C ILE A 157 -12.99 -0.22 -2.84
N LEU A 158 -13.39 -0.85 -1.74
CA LEU A 158 -12.67 -1.99 -1.15
C LEU A 158 -12.68 -3.21 -2.07
N GLY A 159 -13.80 -3.46 -2.74
CA GLY A 159 -13.95 -4.52 -3.74
C GLY A 159 -13.08 -4.27 -4.97
N MET A 160 -13.05 -3.03 -5.46
CA MET A 160 -12.21 -2.63 -6.59
C MET A 160 -10.73 -2.71 -6.23
N GLN A 161 -10.34 -2.30 -5.03
CA GLN A 161 -8.96 -2.42 -4.56
C GLN A 161 -8.53 -3.88 -4.41
N SER A 162 -9.36 -4.74 -3.82
CA SER A 162 -9.13 -6.19 -3.73
C SER A 162 -9.05 -6.86 -5.11
N TRP A 163 -9.85 -6.40 -6.08
CA TRP A 163 -9.76 -6.84 -7.47
C TRP A 163 -8.46 -6.39 -8.11
N LEU A 164 -8.09 -5.11 -7.94
CA LEU A 164 -6.86 -4.56 -8.47
C LEU A 164 -5.63 -5.26 -7.89
N ASP A 165 -5.61 -5.57 -6.59
CA ASP A 165 -4.52 -6.28 -5.93
C ASP A 165 -4.35 -7.71 -6.48
N LYS A 166 -5.46 -8.39 -6.82
CA LYS A 166 -5.44 -9.73 -7.43
C LYS A 166 -4.99 -9.73 -8.88
N TRP A 167 -5.40 -8.73 -9.66
CA TRP A 167 -5.14 -8.68 -11.10
C TRP A 167 -3.91 -7.84 -11.49
N HIS A 168 -3.38 -7.04 -10.57
CA HIS A 168 -2.17 -6.23 -10.75
C HIS A 168 -1.02 -7.07 -11.31
N ALA A 169 -0.76 -8.24 -10.70
CA ALA A 169 0.33 -9.11 -11.12
C ALA A 169 0.16 -9.54 -12.59
N LEU A 170 -1.08 -9.83 -12.99
CA LEU A 170 -1.41 -10.27 -14.34
C LEU A 170 -1.27 -9.13 -15.36
N ILE A 171 -1.68 -7.91 -15.01
CA ILE A 171 -1.46 -6.70 -15.82
C ILE A 171 0.04 -6.46 -16.02
N VAL A 172 0.84 -6.57 -14.95
CA VAL A 172 2.30 -6.41 -15.02
C VAL A 172 2.93 -7.48 -15.91
N ILE A 173 2.51 -8.74 -15.79
CA ILE A 173 2.97 -9.84 -16.66
C ILE A 173 2.61 -9.57 -18.13
N LEU A 174 1.40 -9.06 -18.39
CA LEU A 174 0.92 -8.79 -19.75
C LEU A 174 1.71 -7.63 -20.39
N LEU A 175 1.99 -6.57 -19.64
CA LEU A 175 2.84 -5.46 -20.07
C LEU A 175 4.29 -5.89 -20.33
N LEU A 176 4.87 -6.68 -19.42
CA LEU A 176 6.22 -7.24 -19.61
C LEU A 176 6.26 -8.17 -20.82
N GLY A 177 5.27 -9.05 -20.97
CA GLY A 177 5.13 -9.95 -22.12
C GLY A 177 5.04 -9.18 -23.43
N GLY A 178 4.20 -8.14 -23.50
CA GLY A 178 4.09 -7.25 -24.64
C GLY A 178 5.41 -6.53 -24.96
N PHE A 179 6.10 -6.02 -23.95
CA PHE A 179 7.42 -5.40 -24.11
C PHE A 179 8.47 -6.37 -24.68
N PHE A 180 8.56 -7.59 -24.15
CA PHE A 180 9.47 -8.61 -24.64
C PHE A 180 9.11 -9.08 -26.05
N TYR A 181 7.82 -9.24 -26.34
CA TYR A 181 7.33 -9.59 -27.67
C TYR A 181 7.72 -8.53 -28.69
N TYR A 182 7.43 -7.26 -28.42
CA TYR A 182 7.78 -6.14 -29.28
C TYR A 182 9.29 -6.06 -29.52
N ARG A 183 10.10 -6.19 -28.46
CA ARG A 183 11.56 -6.18 -28.57
C ARG A 183 12.08 -7.32 -29.43
N ARG A 184 11.55 -8.54 -29.25
CA ARG A 184 11.94 -9.72 -30.03
C ARG A 184 11.54 -9.57 -31.50
N PHE A 185 10.34 -9.06 -31.76
CA PHE A 185 9.85 -8.79 -33.11
C PHE A 185 10.78 -7.81 -33.84
N SER A 186 11.13 -6.68 -33.20
CA SER A 186 12.06 -5.69 -33.77
C SER A 186 13.43 -6.29 -34.13
N GLN A 187 13.98 -7.16 -33.28
CA GLN A 187 15.24 -7.86 -33.58
C GLN A 187 15.12 -8.81 -34.76
N PHE A 188 14.01 -9.54 -34.86
CA PHE A 188 13.76 -10.46 -35.95
C PHE A 188 13.66 -9.74 -37.30
N THR A 189 13.02 -8.56 -37.32
CA THR A 189 12.95 -7.71 -38.52
C THR A 189 14.34 -7.27 -38.97
N LYS A 190 15.20 -6.81 -38.03
CA LYS A 190 16.58 -6.43 -38.35
C LYS A 190 17.40 -7.60 -38.89
N MET A 191 17.24 -8.79 -38.32
CA MET A 191 17.92 -10.00 -38.81
C MET A 191 17.47 -10.37 -40.24
N LYS A 192 16.17 -10.24 -40.54
CA LYS A 192 15.65 -10.47 -41.89
C LYS A 192 16.23 -9.48 -42.92
N GLU A 193 16.34 -8.21 -42.55
CA GLU A 193 16.97 -7.20 -43.41
C GLU A 193 18.44 -7.53 -43.65
N GLN A 194 19.18 -7.90 -42.60
CA GLN A 194 20.58 -8.30 -42.71
C GLN A 194 20.77 -9.55 -43.57
N GLN A 195 19.92 -10.58 -43.42
CA GLN A 195 19.95 -11.76 -44.28
C GLN A 195 19.69 -11.41 -45.74
N LYS A 196 18.76 -10.49 -46.02
CA LYS A 196 18.47 -10.04 -47.38
C LYS A 196 19.66 -9.31 -48.01
N ILE A 197 20.38 -8.51 -47.22
CA ILE A 197 21.60 -7.82 -47.69
C ILE A 197 22.69 -8.85 -48.00
N LEU A 198 22.97 -9.77 -47.07
CA LEU A 198 24.00 -10.81 -47.23
C LEU A 198 23.71 -11.71 -48.44
N SER A 199 22.46 -12.10 -48.66
CA SER A 199 22.06 -12.90 -49.83
C SER A 199 22.37 -12.16 -51.14
N LYS A 200 22.06 -10.87 -51.23
CA LYS A 200 22.37 -10.06 -52.42
C LYS A 200 23.88 -9.93 -52.67
N GLU A 201 24.65 -9.79 -51.60
CA GLU A 201 26.12 -9.72 -51.70
C GLU A 201 26.70 -11.07 -52.15
N GLN A 202 26.17 -12.18 -51.65
CA GLN A 202 26.56 -13.52 -52.09
C GLN A 202 26.26 -13.75 -53.57
N ASP A 203 25.05 -13.45 -54.03
CA ASP A 203 24.67 -13.58 -55.45
C ASP A 203 25.58 -12.76 -56.37
N LYS A 204 25.95 -11.55 -55.92
CA LYS A 204 26.87 -10.67 -56.66
C LYS A 204 28.28 -11.24 -56.74
N MET A 205 28.77 -11.88 -55.67
CA MET A 205 30.07 -12.55 -55.67
C MET A 205 30.06 -13.80 -56.57
N GLU A 206 29.00 -14.60 -56.54
CA GLU A 206 28.87 -15.79 -57.40
C GLU A 206 28.81 -15.43 -58.88
N THR A 207 28.13 -14.33 -59.23
CA THR A 207 28.07 -13.84 -60.62
C THR A 207 29.45 -13.41 -61.10
N LYS A 208 30.21 -12.67 -60.28
CA LYS A 208 31.59 -12.25 -60.58
C LYS A 208 32.59 -13.39 -60.74
N LEU A 209 32.36 -14.53 -60.10
CA LEU A 209 33.22 -15.71 -60.22
C LEU A 209 32.92 -16.55 -61.47
N LYS A 210 31.76 -16.36 -62.08
CA LYS A 210 31.33 -17.07 -63.30
C LYS A 210 31.69 -16.33 -64.59
N GLU A 211 31.99 -15.03 -64.50
CA GLU A 211 32.56 -14.20 -65.56
C GLU A 211 34.09 -14.33 -65.62
#